data_AF-A0A9W9TQP8-F1
#
_entry.id   AF-A0A9W9TQP8-F1
#
_cell.length_a   1.000
_cell.length_b   1.000
_cell.length_c   1.000
_cell.angle_alpha   90.00
_cell.angle_beta   90.00
_cell.angle_gamma   90.00
#
_symmetry.space_group_name_H-M   'P 1'
#
loop_
_entity.id
_entity.type
_entity.pdbx_description
1 polymer ?
#
loop_
_entity_poly.entity_id
_entity_poly.type
_entity_poly.pdbx_seq_one_letter_code
_entity_poly.pdbx_strand_id
1 'polypeptide(L)'
;MAEPIGLASGILTLATFALQCSVSLYETVDSYRSHPKRVRDLLGELGALSDVLNGLVDLVQSKSGVDLSVLDLPLLRCGNVCKEFQQEVLDCASRSNSSRTSFRDWARLTYMGNNIDDFRDLLAGYKATINIALTDANLRLSAAAVENIGDYENLIQDAKEDLGARLESIDSKLEELVEKDATRPGADAAELDSLREERLSTEKCLQICAQLSSHIDQIQLMSNEADSFTGSAEAEASPESVTNEGLQECKNSLAATSTKLEKHMRDVMDRLLAKSKTTILSDEDAQDLSRLRDEWETARQCLDICSRADSHLKENVSVIENHGTGDALQFMVSANGQVLHGKNRGLGWRSRQVGGYMSNESIQQLSRDLAAGHTSHLRGDVSFSKDSSATGSGAMVESETTAEFRDRYGRGFTLKPAHTPDTQTYPRSGSS
;
A
#
# COMPACT_ATOMS: atom_id res chain seq x y z
N MET A 1 13.89 -27.45 37.21
CA MET A 1 13.11 -28.35 36.33
C MET A 1 12.03 -27.49 35.72
N ALA A 2 12.24 -27.05 34.47
CA ALA A 2 11.28 -26.23 33.75
C ALA A 2 10.37 -27.18 32.96
N GLU A 3 9.08 -27.19 33.30
CA GLU A 3 8.10 -27.89 32.48
C GLU A 3 7.84 -27.08 31.20
N PRO A 4 7.74 -27.76 30.04
CA PRO A 4 7.35 -27.13 28.79
C PRO A 4 5.84 -26.89 28.85
N ILE A 5 5.40 -25.63 28.92
CA ILE A 5 3.98 -25.31 28.77
C ILE A 5 3.62 -25.61 27.30
N GLY A 6 2.89 -26.71 27.13
CA GLY A 6 2.47 -27.23 25.83
C GLY A 6 1.47 -26.33 25.12
N LEU A 7 1.84 -25.94 23.89
CA LEU A 7 1.09 -25.99 22.63
C LEU A 7 -0.44 -26.31 22.71
N ALA A 8 -1.20 -25.47 23.40
CA ALA A 8 -2.64 -25.26 23.20
C ALA A 8 -3.03 -23.81 23.53
N SER A 9 -2.18 -22.85 23.13
CA SER A 9 -2.42 -21.42 23.32
C SER A 9 -3.24 -20.89 22.14
N GLY A 10 -4.56 -20.88 22.26
CA GLY A 10 -5.42 -20.20 21.29
C GLY A 10 -5.22 -18.69 21.37
N ILE A 11 -5.44 -17.98 20.26
CA ILE A 11 -5.32 -16.52 20.18
C ILE A 11 -6.11 -15.79 21.28
N LEU A 12 -7.28 -16.32 21.65
CA LEU A 12 -8.09 -15.81 22.75
C LEU A 12 -7.34 -15.82 24.08
N THR A 13 -6.59 -16.88 24.36
CA THR A 13 -5.80 -17.02 25.59
C THR A 13 -4.68 -15.99 25.63
N LEU A 14 -3.99 -15.76 24.51
CA LEU A 14 -2.92 -14.77 24.42
C LEU A 14 -3.45 -13.33 24.52
N ALA A 15 -4.56 -13.03 23.83
CA ALA A 15 -5.21 -11.72 23.92
C ALA A 15 -5.69 -11.44 25.35
N THR A 16 -6.31 -12.43 26.01
CA THR A 16 -6.74 -12.31 27.41
C THR A 16 -5.55 -12.15 28.36
N PHE A 17 -4.47 -12.89 28.12
CA PHE A 17 -3.23 -12.76 28.91
C PHE A 17 -2.62 -11.37 28.79
N ALA A 18 -2.44 -10.86 27.57
CA ALA A 18 -1.92 -9.53 27.33
C ALA A 18 -2.80 -8.45 27.96
N LEU A 19 -4.12 -8.57 27.82
CA LEU A 19 -5.09 -7.67 28.42
C LEU A 19 -4.95 -7.65 29.95
N GLN A 20 -4.96 -8.82 30.59
CA GLN A 20 -4.82 -8.92 32.05
C GLN A 20 -3.50 -8.33 32.54
N CYS A 21 -2.39 -8.57 31.85
CA CYS A 21 -1.09 -7.99 32.19
C CYS A 21 -1.07 -6.48 32.02
N SER A 22 -1.65 -5.94 30.95
CA SER A 22 -1.74 -4.49 30.71
C SER A 22 -2.58 -3.78 31.77
N VAL A 23 -3.73 -4.35 32.16
CA VAL A 23 -4.61 -3.83 33.22
C VAL A 23 -3.91 -3.90 34.58
N SER A 24 -3.27 -5.03 34.89
CA SER A 24 -2.52 -5.21 36.14
C SER A 24 -1.38 -4.18 36.28
N LEU A 25 -0.66 -3.91 35.18
CA LEU A 25 0.36 -2.87 35.15
C LEU A 25 -0.26 -1.48 35.32
N TYR A 26 -1.35 -1.17 34.62
CA TYR A 26 -2.08 0.09 34.76
C TYR A 26 -2.48 0.33 36.22
N GLU A 27 -3.16 -0.63 36.85
CA GLU A 27 -3.60 -0.55 38.25
C GLU A 27 -2.42 -0.37 39.21
N THR A 28 -1.30 -1.05 38.94
CA THR A 28 -0.09 -0.92 39.75
C THR A 28 0.47 0.49 39.68
N VAL A 29 0.61 1.06 38.48
CA VAL A 29 1.14 2.42 38.28
C VAL A 29 0.16 3.48 38.82
N ASP A 30 -1.14 3.30 38.61
CA ASP A 30 -2.18 4.22 39.07
C ASP A 30 -2.32 4.23 40.60
N SER A 31 -1.99 3.12 41.28
CA SER A 31 -2.07 3.03 42.75
C SER A 31 -1.16 4.02 43.50
N TYR A 32 -0.12 4.55 42.85
CA TYR A 32 0.80 5.54 43.43
C TYR A 32 0.26 6.95 43.26
N ARG A 33 0.42 7.80 44.29
CA ARG A 33 0.02 9.23 44.17
C ARG A 33 1.10 10.06 43.49
N SER A 34 0.65 11.06 42.73
CA SER A 34 1.48 12.05 42.03
C SER A 34 2.32 11.47 40.89
N HIS A 35 1.74 11.46 39.70
CA HIS A 35 2.41 11.01 38.47
C HIS A 35 3.09 12.19 37.75
N PRO A 36 4.41 12.14 37.47
CA PRO A 36 5.02 13.07 36.53
C PRO A 36 4.43 12.87 35.12
N LYS A 37 4.58 13.85 34.24
CA LYS A 37 3.94 13.84 32.90
C LYS A 37 4.14 12.52 32.16
N ARG A 38 5.38 12.06 32.00
CA ARG A 38 5.71 10.77 31.34
C ARG A 38 4.97 9.54 31.91
N VAL A 39 4.65 9.53 33.20
CA VAL A 39 3.92 8.42 33.83
C VAL A 39 2.43 8.53 33.54
N ARG A 40 1.87 9.74 33.46
CA ARG A 40 0.49 9.95 32.99
C ARG A 40 0.37 9.57 31.51
N ASP A 41 1.37 9.91 30.71
CA ASP A 41 1.41 9.55 29.29
C ASP A 41 1.49 8.02 29.14
N LEU A 42 2.29 7.32 29.97
CA LEU A 42 2.30 5.86 30.05
C LEU A 42 0.94 5.26 30.46
N LEU A 43 0.26 5.84 31.46
CA LEU A 43 -1.08 5.39 31.86
C LEU A 43 -2.09 5.57 30.72
N GLY A 44 -2.03 6.67 29.98
CA GLY A 44 -2.85 6.90 28.80
C GLY A 44 -2.60 5.82 27.74
N GLU A 45 -1.34 5.49 27.48
CA GLU A 45 -0.97 4.47 26.52
C GLU A 45 -1.41 3.05 26.96
N LEU A 46 -1.26 2.70 28.24
CA LEU A 46 -1.75 1.44 28.81
C LEU A 46 -3.28 1.31 28.73
N GLY A 47 -4.00 2.41 28.93
CA GLY A 47 -5.46 2.44 28.73
C GLY A 47 -5.82 2.16 27.27
N ALA A 48 -5.20 2.88 26.33
CA ALA A 48 -5.44 2.69 24.91
C ALA A 48 -5.06 1.27 24.42
N LEU A 49 -3.98 0.70 24.95
CA LEU A 49 -3.58 -0.68 24.71
C LEU A 49 -4.64 -1.68 25.23
N SER A 50 -5.17 -1.44 26.43
CA SER A 50 -6.24 -2.27 27.01
C SER A 50 -7.51 -2.22 26.16
N ASP A 51 -7.85 -1.06 25.60
CA ASP A 51 -9.01 -0.89 24.74
C ASP A 51 -8.90 -1.70 23.44
N VAL A 52 -7.75 -1.65 22.75
CA VAL A 52 -7.55 -2.46 21.52
C VAL A 52 -7.48 -3.95 21.83
N LEU A 53 -6.90 -4.35 22.97
CA LEU A 53 -6.87 -5.74 23.42
C LEU A 53 -8.28 -6.26 23.74
N ASN A 54 -9.13 -5.45 24.38
CA ASN A 54 -10.54 -5.78 24.58
C ASN A 54 -11.27 -5.97 23.24
N GLY A 55 -11.08 -5.04 22.29
CA GLY A 55 -11.67 -5.16 20.95
C GLY A 55 -11.25 -6.45 20.24
N LEU A 56 -9.99 -6.88 20.40
CA LEU A 56 -9.49 -8.16 19.89
C LEU A 56 -10.15 -9.36 20.56
N VAL A 57 -10.31 -9.34 21.88
CA VAL A 57 -11.00 -10.39 22.63
C VAL A 57 -12.45 -10.51 22.15
N ASP A 58 -13.16 -9.39 22.01
CA ASP A 58 -14.55 -9.36 21.54
C ASP A 58 -14.69 -9.92 20.12
N LEU A 59 -13.80 -9.53 19.21
CA LEU A 59 -13.76 -10.04 17.84
C LEU A 59 -13.58 -11.57 17.84
N VAL A 60 -12.59 -12.10 18.56
CA VAL A 60 -12.32 -13.54 18.61
C VAL A 60 -13.50 -14.31 19.23
N GLN A 61 -14.15 -13.75 20.26
CA GLN A 61 -15.32 -14.38 20.90
C GLN A 61 -16.57 -14.36 20.02
N SER A 62 -16.70 -13.38 19.13
CA SER A 62 -17.81 -13.28 18.18
C SER A 62 -17.85 -14.40 17.12
N LYS A 63 -16.88 -15.34 17.14
CA LYS A 63 -16.70 -16.43 16.17
C LYS A 63 -16.57 -15.94 14.72
N SER A 64 -15.97 -14.77 14.53
CA SER A 64 -15.47 -14.36 13.22
C SER A 64 -14.47 -15.41 12.74
N GLY A 65 -14.74 -16.10 11.63
CA GLY A 65 -13.85 -17.13 11.06
C GLY A 65 -12.52 -16.59 10.51
N VAL A 66 -12.02 -15.49 11.06
CA VAL A 66 -10.78 -14.81 10.67
C VAL A 66 -9.63 -15.44 11.43
N ASP A 67 -8.61 -15.87 10.69
CA ASP A 67 -7.35 -16.34 11.27
C ASP A 67 -6.52 -15.15 11.74
N LEU A 68 -6.21 -15.14 13.04
CA LEU A 68 -5.43 -14.10 13.73
C LEU A 68 -4.13 -14.68 14.32
N SER A 69 -3.73 -15.89 13.92
CA SER A 69 -2.51 -16.56 14.42
C SER A 69 -1.22 -15.75 14.24
N VAL A 70 -1.20 -14.80 13.30
CA VAL A 70 -0.06 -13.88 13.11
C VAL A 70 0.24 -13.04 14.36
N LEU A 71 -0.76 -12.81 15.22
CA LEU A 71 -0.63 -12.06 16.47
C LEU A 71 -0.10 -12.90 17.66
N ASP A 72 0.12 -14.21 17.50
CA ASP A 72 0.53 -15.07 18.62
C ASP A 72 1.80 -14.55 19.33
N LEU A 73 2.85 -14.25 18.56
CA LEU A 73 4.10 -13.74 19.12
C LEU A 73 3.95 -12.31 19.66
N PRO A 74 3.38 -11.34 18.91
CA PRO A 74 3.11 -9.99 19.43
C PRO A 74 2.31 -9.96 20.73
N LEU A 75 1.25 -10.76 20.86
CA LEU A 75 0.41 -10.78 22.07
C LEU A 75 1.14 -11.42 23.25
N LEU A 76 1.82 -12.54 23.03
CA LEU A 76 2.63 -13.16 24.07
C LEU A 76 3.67 -12.19 24.60
N ARG A 77 4.39 -11.51 23.71
CA ARG A 77 5.43 -10.57 24.11
C ARG A 77 4.83 -9.31 24.75
N CYS A 78 3.75 -8.76 24.23
CA CYS A 78 3.02 -7.65 24.82
C CYS A 78 2.63 -7.93 26.29
N GLY A 79 2.08 -9.11 26.58
CA GLY A 79 1.76 -9.52 27.94
C GLY A 79 3.00 -9.67 28.83
N ASN A 80 4.06 -10.28 28.30
CA ASN A 80 5.32 -10.44 29.02
C ASN A 80 5.96 -9.09 29.37
N VAL A 81 6.08 -8.14 28.42
CA VAL A 81 6.67 -6.83 28.71
C VAL A 81 5.86 -6.04 29.74
N CYS A 82 4.53 -6.13 29.71
CA CYS A 82 3.69 -5.51 30.74
C CYS A 82 3.97 -6.11 32.12
N LYS A 83 4.08 -7.45 32.19
CA LYS A 83 4.35 -8.18 33.43
C LYS A 83 5.77 -7.93 33.97
N GLU A 84 6.77 -7.95 33.10
CA GLU A 84 8.17 -7.69 33.45
C GLU A 84 8.32 -6.24 33.96
N PHE A 85 7.74 -5.26 33.27
CA PHE A 85 7.78 -3.86 33.70
C PHE A 85 7.01 -3.63 35.01
N GLN A 86 5.87 -4.30 35.21
CA GLN A 86 5.16 -4.26 36.49
C GLN A 86 6.07 -4.74 37.63
N GLN A 87 6.87 -5.78 37.38
CA GLN A 87 7.82 -6.30 38.35
C GLN A 87 8.92 -5.29 38.66
N GLU A 88 9.47 -4.60 37.65
CA GLU A 88 10.44 -3.52 37.85
C GLU A 88 9.88 -2.37 38.69
N VAL A 89 8.61 -1.99 38.47
CA VAL A 89 7.93 -0.98 39.29
C VAL A 89 7.84 -1.42 40.75
N LEU A 90 7.46 -2.68 41.00
CA LEU A 90 7.34 -3.24 42.35
C LEU A 90 8.70 -3.38 43.04
N ASP A 91 9.71 -3.84 42.32
CA ASP A 91 11.07 -4.00 42.84
C ASP A 91 11.69 -2.65 43.19
N CYS A 92 11.52 -1.64 42.33
CA CYS A 92 11.95 -0.27 42.63
C CYS A 92 11.21 0.30 43.85
N ALA A 93 9.92 0.00 43.98
CA ALA A 93 9.11 0.44 45.13
C ALA A 93 9.55 -0.22 46.43
N SER A 94 9.96 -1.49 46.41
CA SER A 94 10.45 -2.19 47.61
C SER A 94 11.82 -1.68 48.12
N ARG A 95 12.66 -1.17 47.21
CA ARG A 95 14.00 -0.63 47.52
C ARG A 95 13.94 0.78 48.08
N SER A 96 12.94 1.56 47.66
CA SER A 96 12.66 2.85 48.27
C SER A 96 11.86 2.60 49.55
N ASN A 97 12.25 3.22 50.68
CA ASN A 97 11.47 3.19 51.93
C ASN A 97 10.15 4.00 51.80
N SER A 98 9.60 4.06 50.58
CA SER A 98 8.48 4.90 50.21
C SER A 98 7.18 4.19 50.57
N SER A 99 6.34 4.87 51.34
CA SER A 99 4.96 4.45 51.51
C SER A 99 4.28 4.42 50.15
N ARG A 100 3.33 3.49 49.92
CA ARG A 100 2.53 3.38 48.67
C ARG A 100 1.90 4.70 48.21
N THR A 101 1.90 5.72 49.07
CA THR A 101 1.43 7.07 48.80
C THR A 101 2.39 7.96 47.99
N SER A 102 3.66 7.63 47.76
CA SER A 102 4.55 8.50 46.94
C SER A 102 5.74 7.73 46.36
N PHE A 103 5.67 7.37 45.06
CA PHE A 103 6.83 6.84 44.34
C PHE A 103 7.64 8.01 43.78
N ARG A 104 8.80 8.29 44.38
CA ARG A 104 9.67 9.42 43.97
C ARG A 104 10.72 9.02 42.93
N ASP A 105 10.90 7.73 42.73
CA ASP A 105 12.00 7.17 41.93
C ASP A 105 11.60 6.86 40.47
N TRP A 106 10.55 7.50 39.94
CA TRP A 106 10.15 7.38 38.52
C TRP A 106 11.28 7.67 37.54
N ALA A 107 12.30 8.44 37.93
CA ALA A 107 13.46 8.73 37.09
C ALA A 107 14.48 7.60 37.02
N ARG A 108 14.44 6.66 37.96
CA ARG A 108 15.38 5.53 38.05
C ARG A 108 14.79 4.24 37.49
N LEU A 109 13.51 4.26 37.13
CA LEU A 109 12.84 3.11 36.54
C LEU A 109 13.38 2.91 35.13
N THR A 110 13.95 1.74 34.89
CA THR A 110 14.49 1.34 33.60
C THR A 110 14.03 -0.05 33.25
N TYR A 111 13.85 -0.31 31.95
CA TYR A 111 13.49 -1.62 31.42
C TYR A 111 14.32 -1.89 30.18
N MET A 112 15.08 -2.99 30.13
CA MET A 112 16.06 -3.25 29.05
C MET A 112 17.03 -2.08 28.81
N GLY A 113 17.51 -1.47 29.90
CA GLY A 113 18.36 -0.27 29.84
C GLY A 113 17.67 1.02 29.36
N ASN A 114 16.37 0.97 29.06
CA ASN A 114 15.58 2.09 28.54
C ASN A 114 14.74 2.77 29.62
N ASN A 115 14.35 4.02 29.38
CA ASN A 115 13.53 4.80 30.29
C ASN A 115 12.01 4.56 30.05
N ILE A 116 11.17 5.24 30.81
CA ILE A 116 9.70 5.12 30.75
C ILE A 116 9.13 5.51 29.39
N ASP A 117 9.68 6.53 28.73
CA ASP A 117 9.20 7.00 27.43
C ASP A 117 9.48 5.94 26.36
N ASP A 118 10.65 5.32 26.35
CA ASP A 118 10.96 4.22 25.43
C ASP A 118 10.06 2.99 25.66
N PHE A 119 9.71 2.70 26.93
CA PHE A 119 8.78 1.63 27.26
C PHE A 119 7.36 1.96 26.77
N ARG A 120 6.93 3.22 26.89
CA ARG A 120 5.66 3.69 26.32
C ARG A 120 5.65 3.52 24.80
N ASP A 121 6.73 3.89 24.12
CA ASP A 121 6.83 3.80 22.67
C ASP A 121 6.82 2.32 22.21
N LEU A 122 7.42 1.43 23.01
CA LEU A 122 7.26 -0.02 22.87
C LEU A 122 5.78 -0.45 22.94
N LEU A 123 5.03 -0.02 23.95
CA LEU A 123 3.60 -0.34 24.06
C LEU A 123 2.79 0.23 22.90
N ALA A 124 3.13 1.44 22.42
CA ALA A 124 2.50 2.06 21.26
C ALA A 124 2.68 1.22 19.99
N GLY A 125 3.86 0.64 19.78
CA GLY A 125 4.10 -0.30 18.67
C GLY A 125 3.21 -1.55 18.74
N TYR A 126 3.05 -2.14 19.92
CA TYR A 126 2.11 -3.27 20.10
C TYR A 126 0.66 -2.85 19.87
N LYS A 127 0.23 -1.72 20.45
CA LYS A 127 -1.12 -1.18 20.27
C LYS A 127 -1.44 -0.96 18.79
N ALA A 128 -0.54 -0.29 18.06
CA ALA A 128 -0.70 -0.04 16.63
C ALA A 128 -0.81 -1.34 15.84
N THR A 129 0.05 -2.33 16.13
CA THR A 129 0.02 -3.65 15.47
C THR A 129 -1.29 -4.39 15.71
N ILE A 130 -1.79 -4.40 16.95
CA ILE A 130 -3.06 -5.04 17.30
C ILE A 130 -4.22 -4.33 16.59
N ASN A 131 -4.21 -2.99 16.57
CA ASN A 131 -5.23 -2.20 15.88
C ASN A 131 -5.23 -2.41 14.36
N ILE A 132 -4.05 -2.54 13.76
CA ILE A 132 -3.86 -2.89 12.34
C ILE A 132 -4.46 -4.27 12.05
N ALA A 133 -4.16 -5.28 12.87
CA ALA A 133 -4.72 -6.62 12.69
C ALA A 133 -6.25 -6.66 12.88
N LEU A 134 -6.78 -5.90 13.84
CA LEU A 134 -8.23 -5.70 14.01
C LEU A 134 -8.87 -5.07 12.77
N THR A 135 -8.22 -4.06 12.21
CA THR A 135 -8.66 -3.39 10.99
C THR A 135 -8.66 -4.35 9.80
N ASP A 136 -7.58 -5.13 9.63
CA ASP A 136 -7.50 -6.15 8.59
C ASP A 136 -8.65 -7.18 8.70
N ALA A 137 -8.91 -7.66 9.92
CA ALA A 137 -10.00 -8.58 10.16
C ALA A 137 -11.37 -7.97 9.84
N ASN A 138 -11.60 -6.72 10.22
CA ASN A 138 -12.83 -6.00 9.92
C ASN A 138 -13.04 -5.79 8.41
N LEU A 139 -11.97 -5.46 7.67
CA LEU A 139 -12.02 -5.34 6.21
C LEU A 139 -12.37 -6.67 5.54
N ARG A 140 -11.82 -7.79 6.03
CA ARG A 140 -12.17 -9.14 5.52
C ARG A 140 -13.63 -9.51 5.79
N LEU A 141 -14.17 -9.07 6.93
CA LEU A 141 -15.55 -9.38 7.33
C LEU A 141 -16.59 -8.50 6.62
N SER A 142 -16.22 -7.27 6.26
CA SER A 142 -17.12 -6.31 5.64
C SER A 142 -16.40 -5.46 4.60
N ALA A 143 -16.63 -5.78 3.31
CA ALA A 143 -16.20 -4.96 2.18
C ALA A 143 -16.84 -3.54 2.16
N ALA A 144 -17.83 -3.27 3.04
CA ALA A 144 -18.43 -1.95 3.22
C ALA A 144 -17.66 -1.06 4.22
N ALA A 145 -16.62 -1.56 4.90
CA ALA A 145 -15.77 -0.77 5.81
C ALA A 145 -14.70 0.07 5.07
N VAL A 146 -14.93 0.38 3.79
CA VAL A 146 -14.01 1.06 2.87
C VAL A 146 -13.97 2.58 3.07
N GLU A 147 -14.86 3.16 3.89
CA GLU A 147 -15.04 4.62 3.95
C GLU A 147 -13.79 5.40 4.42
N ASN A 148 -12.76 4.77 5.00
CA ASN A 148 -11.54 5.44 5.49
C ASN A 148 -10.21 4.72 5.11
N ILE A 149 -10.09 4.10 3.93
CA ILE A 149 -8.84 3.42 3.51
C ILE A 149 -7.59 4.32 3.66
N GLY A 150 -7.68 5.61 3.32
CA GLY A 150 -6.56 6.55 3.44
C GLY A 150 -6.09 6.80 4.88
N ASP A 151 -6.99 6.76 5.87
CA ASP A 151 -6.60 6.87 7.28
C ASP A 151 -5.82 5.63 7.75
N TYR A 152 -6.14 4.46 7.19
CA TYR A 152 -5.43 3.22 7.48
C TYR A 152 -4.04 3.18 6.84
N GLU A 153 -3.87 3.73 5.65
CA GLU A 153 -2.55 3.84 5.00
C GLU A 153 -1.58 4.67 5.86
N ASN A 154 -2.04 5.82 6.37
CA ASN A 154 -1.24 6.65 7.26
C ASN A 154 -0.91 5.91 8.57
N LEU A 155 -1.90 5.26 9.20
CA LEU A 155 -1.69 4.46 10.41
C LEU A 155 -0.64 3.34 10.20
N ILE A 156 -0.71 2.65 9.06
CA ILE A 156 0.24 1.57 8.72
C ILE A 156 1.64 2.13 8.49
N GLN A 157 1.74 3.29 7.84
CA GLN A 157 3.02 3.93 7.56
C GLN A 157 3.69 4.40 8.85
N ASP A 158 2.95 5.12 9.71
CA ASP A 158 3.45 5.56 11.03
C ASP A 158 3.91 4.35 11.86
N ALA A 159 3.10 3.27 11.90
CA ALA A 159 3.46 2.06 12.63
C ALA A 159 4.73 1.39 12.07
N LYS A 160 4.92 1.37 10.74
CA LYS A 160 6.15 0.82 10.12
C LYS A 160 7.38 1.63 10.47
N GLU A 161 7.27 2.96 10.51
CA GLU A 161 8.37 3.85 10.87
C GLU A 161 8.75 3.67 12.34
N ASP A 162 7.77 3.71 13.25
CA ASP A 162 7.99 3.53 14.69
C ASP A 162 8.59 2.15 15.02
N LEU A 163 8.04 1.08 14.44
CA LEU A 163 8.55 -0.28 14.63
C LEU A 163 9.93 -0.47 13.99
N GLY A 164 10.22 0.22 12.88
CA GLY A 164 11.52 0.21 12.22
C GLY A 164 12.61 0.85 13.08
N ALA A 165 12.37 2.08 13.55
CA ALA A 165 13.27 2.79 14.47
C ALA A 165 13.52 1.97 15.75
N ARG A 166 12.49 1.28 16.22
CA ARG A 166 12.60 0.39 17.37
C ARG A 166 13.46 -0.85 17.11
N LEU A 167 13.32 -1.47 15.94
CA LEU A 167 14.13 -2.63 15.55
C LEU A 167 15.63 -2.24 15.50
N GLU A 168 15.94 -1.09 14.92
CA GLU A 168 17.30 -0.53 14.90
C GLU A 168 17.85 -0.29 16.31
N SER A 169 17.01 0.24 17.23
CA SER A 169 17.38 0.43 18.63
C SER A 169 17.69 -0.89 19.34
N ILE A 170 16.90 -1.94 19.10
CA ILE A 170 17.12 -3.28 19.68
C ILE A 170 18.42 -3.88 19.13
N ASP A 171 18.65 -3.78 17.83
CA ASP A 171 19.86 -4.31 17.20
C ASP A 171 21.13 -3.61 17.71
N SER A 172 21.10 -2.28 17.82
CA SER A 172 22.20 -1.50 18.38
C SER A 172 22.55 -1.95 19.80
N LYS A 173 21.54 -2.25 20.62
CA LYS A 173 21.74 -2.76 21.99
C LYS A 173 22.27 -4.19 22.03
N LEU A 174 21.79 -5.05 21.14
CA LEU A 174 22.30 -6.41 21.03
C LEU A 174 23.80 -6.38 20.67
N GLU A 175 24.22 -5.49 19.78
CA GLU A 175 25.63 -5.28 19.44
C GLU A 175 26.44 -4.79 20.65
N GLU A 176 25.97 -3.75 21.35
CA GLU A 176 26.64 -3.26 22.56
C GLU A 176 26.81 -4.33 23.66
N LEU A 177 25.79 -5.16 23.86
CA LEU A 177 25.83 -6.22 24.85
C LEU A 177 26.76 -7.36 24.44
N VAL A 178 26.85 -7.66 23.14
CA VAL A 178 27.82 -8.65 22.63
C VAL A 178 29.26 -8.16 22.83
N GLU A 179 29.54 -6.87 22.63
CA GLU A 179 30.85 -6.28 22.94
C GLU A 179 31.17 -6.30 24.45
N LYS A 180 30.17 -6.02 25.29
CA LYS A 180 30.30 -6.05 26.76
C LYS A 180 30.49 -7.47 27.29
N ASP A 181 29.80 -8.46 26.74
CA ASP A 181 29.92 -9.87 27.17
C ASP A 181 31.31 -10.44 26.81
N ALA A 182 31.94 -9.96 25.72
CA ALA A 182 33.32 -10.28 25.37
C ALA A 182 34.34 -9.77 26.41
N THR A 183 34.02 -8.68 27.12
CA THR A 183 34.87 -8.10 28.17
C THR A 183 34.48 -8.57 29.58
N ARG A 184 33.23 -8.96 29.81
CA ARG A 184 32.73 -9.46 31.10
C ARG A 184 31.63 -10.51 30.90
N PRO A 185 31.99 -11.80 30.83
CA PRO A 185 31.03 -12.87 30.54
C PRO A 185 29.96 -13.03 31.63
N GLY A 186 28.69 -13.02 31.22
CA GLY A 186 27.56 -13.58 31.98
C GLY A 186 26.78 -12.64 32.90
N ALA A 187 27.04 -11.32 32.88
CA ALA A 187 26.25 -10.36 33.66
C ALA A 187 24.85 -10.11 33.07
N ASP A 188 24.71 -10.17 31.74
CA ASP A 188 23.56 -9.60 31.03
C ASP A 188 22.72 -10.64 30.27
N ALA A 189 22.83 -11.93 30.63
CA ALA A 189 22.20 -13.03 29.89
C ALA A 189 20.67 -12.94 29.81
N ALA A 190 20.00 -12.50 30.89
CA ALA A 190 18.55 -12.34 30.91
C ALA A 190 18.07 -11.14 30.08
N GLU A 191 18.85 -10.05 30.05
CA GLU A 191 18.56 -8.87 29.24
C GLU A 191 18.75 -9.18 27.75
N LEU A 192 19.79 -9.93 27.41
CA LEU A 192 20.03 -10.44 26.06
C LEU A 192 18.87 -11.31 25.55
N ASP A 193 18.38 -12.26 26.35
CA ASP A 193 17.26 -13.12 25.95
C ASP A 193 15.98 -12.28 25.76
N SER A 194 15.70 -11.34 26.66
CA SER A 194 14.53 -10.46 26.57
C SER A 194 14.59 -9.56 25.31
N LEU A 195 15.77 -9.02 24.95
CA LEU A 195 15.97 -8.25 23.72
C LEU A 195 15.80 -9.09 22.45
N ARG A 196 16.20 -10.37 22.46
CA ARG A 196 15.98 -11.27 21.31
C ARG A 196 14.51 -11.57 21.08
N GLU A 197 13.79 -11.89 22.14
CA GLU A 197 12.34 -12.10 22.06
C GLU A 197 11.64 -10.84 21.54
N GLU A 198 12.10 -9.68 21.98
CA GLU A 198 11.59 -8.40 21.56
C GLU A 198 11.87 -8.08 20.09
N ARG A 199 13.08 -8.41 19.61
CA ARG A 199 13.44 -8.28 18.19
C ARG A 199 12.51 -9.12 17.32
N LEU A 200 12.36 -10.40 17.64
CA LEU A 200 11.49 -11.33 16.89
C LEU A 200 10.03 -10.85 16.87
N SER A 201 9.55 -10.33 18.00
CA SER A 201 8.20 -9.78 18.10
C SER A 201 8.03 -8.53 17.24
N THR A 202 9.01 -7.63 17.22
CA THR A 202 9.00 -6.41 16.39
C THR A 202 9.02 -6.73 14.90
N GLU A 203 9.84 -7.70 14.48
CA GLU A 203 9.86 -8.22 13.11
C GLU A 203 8.47 -8.78 12.71
N LYS A 204 7.78 -9.47 13.63
CA LYS A 204 6.41 -9.93 13.39
C LYS A 204 5.39 -8.80 13.31
N CYS A 205 5.54 -7.76 14.12
CA CYS A 205 4.69 -6.57 14.03
C CYS A 205 4.83 -5.88 12.65
N LEU A 206 6.06 -5.76 12.14
CA LEU A 206 6.31 -5.25 10.78
C LEU A 206 5.69 -6.14 9.69
N GLN A 207 5.76 -7.46 9.86
CA GLN A 207 5.12 -8.41 8.94
C GLN A 207 3.60 -8.19 8.87
N ILE A 208 2.95 -7.96 10.01
CA ILE A 208 1.50 -7.67 10.09
C ILE A 208 1.17 -6.37 9.35
N CYS A 209 1.96 -5.32 9.56
CA CYS A 209 1.79 -4.05 8.85
C CYS A 209 1.91 -4.22 7.33
N ALA A 210 2.86 -5.04 6.87
CA ALA A 210 3.02 -5.36 5.44
C ALA A 210 1.84 -6.17 4.88
N GLN A 211 1.27 -7.09 5.66
CA GLN A 211 0.11 -7.90 5.25
C GLN A 211 -1.13 -7.05 5.01
N LEU A 212 -1.48 -6.15 5.94
CA LEU A 212 -2.63 -5.24 5.74
C LEU A 212 -2.39 -4.31 4.56
N SER A 213 -1.17 -3.75 4.42
CA SER A 213 -0.80 -2.91 3.27
C SER A 213 -1.08 -3.62 1.95
N SER A 214 -0.67 -4.89 1.81
CA SER A 214 -0.93 -5.67 0.60
C SER A 214 -2.41 -5.97 0.39
N HIS A 215 -3.17 -6.18 1.47
CA HIS A 215 -4.61 -6.41 1.38
C HIS A 215 -5.35 -5.15 0.92
N ILE A 216 -4.96 -3.97 1.41
CA ILE A 216 -5.48 -2.68 0.94
C ILE A 216 -5.19 -2.48 -0.54
N ASP A 217 -3.94 -2.73 -0.98
CA ASP A 217 -3.55 -2.63 -2.40
C ASP A 217 -4.45 -3.52 -3.28
N GLN A 218 -4.77 -4.73 -2.82
CA GLN A 218 -5.65 -5.67 -3.53
C GLN A 218 -7.09 -5.15 -3.62
N ILE A 219 -7.63 -4.60 -2.52
CA ILE A 219 -8.98 -4.03 -2.51
C ILE A 219 -9.07 -2.86 -3.49
N GLN A 220 -8.06 -1.98 -3.51
CA GLN A 220 -8.02 -0.85 -4.43
C GLN A 220 -7.93 -1.29 -5.90
N LEU A 221 -7.14 -2.32 -6.20
CA LEU A 221 -7.05 -2.90 -7.56
C LEU A 221 -8.38 -3.49 -8.02
N MET A 222 -9.07 -4.26 -7.15
CA MET A 222 -10.37 -4.85 -7.49
C MET A 222 -11.45 -3.79 -7.72
N SER A 223 -11.40 -2.66 -7.00
CA SER A 223 -12.30 -1.53 -7.23
C SER A 223 -12.09 -0.90 -8.62
N ASN A 224 -10.84 -0.81 -9.08
CA ASN A 224 -10.50 -0.26 -10.40
C ASN A 224 -10.86 -1.23 -11.55
N GLU A 225 -10.78 -2.54 -11.31
CA GLU A 225 -11.17 -3.57 -12.29
C GLU A 225 -12.70 -3.68 -12.44
N ALA A 226 -13.46 -3.53 -11.35
CA ALA A 226 -14.94 -3.57 -11.39
C ALA A 226 -15.54 -2.48 -12.29
N ASP A 227 -14.92 -1.31 -12.37
CA ASP A 227 -15.30 -0.22 -13.28
C ASP A 227 -14.91 -0.48 -14.75
N SER A 228 -14.03 -1.45 -15.02
CA SER A 228 -13.53 -1.77 -16.36
C SER A 228 -14.16 -3.01 -17.02
N PHE A 229 -15.04 -3.74 -16.33
CA PHE A 229 -15.68 -4.97 -16.85
C PHE A 229 -16.80 -4.77 -17.91
N THR A 230 -17.12 -3.54 -18.33
CA THR A 230 -18.10 -3.30 -19.41
C THR A 230 -17.54 -3.34 -20.85
N GLY A 231 -16.30 -3.77 -21.08
CA GLY A 231 -15.79 -3.80 -22.46
C GLY A 231 -14.59 -4.73 -22.70
N SER A 232 -14.86 -6.02 -22.89
CA SER A 232 -13.88 -6.95 -23.46
C SER A 232 -13.66 -6.68 -24.95
N ALA A 233 -12.40 -6.48 -25.35
CA ALA A 233 -11.79 -7.10 -26.54
C ALA A 233 -10.28 -6.75 -26.57
N GLU A 234 -9.46 -7.81 -26.58
CA GLU A 234 -8.05 -7.92 -26.99
C GLU A 234 -7.11 -6.73 -26.66
N ALA A 235 -6.41 -6.86 -25.53
CA ALA A 235 -5.28 -6.01 -25.17
C ALA A 235 -4.01 -6.49 -25.90
N GLU A 236 -3.67 -5.82 -27.00
CA GLU A 236 -2.27 -5.78 -27.46
C GLU A 236 -1.44 -5.07 -26.37
N ALA A 237 -0.38 -5.74 -25.89
CA ALA A 237 0.46 -5.24 -24.80
C ALA A 237 1.04 -3.86 -25.14
N SER A 238 0.61 -2.83 -24.43
CA SER A 238 1.15 -1.48 -24.57
C SER A 238 2.56 -1.42 -23.97
N PRO A 239 3.46 -0.54 -24.45
CA PRO A 239 4.78 -0.32 -23.85
C PRO A 239 4.71 0.00 -22.36
N GLU A 240 3.64 0.65 -21.91
CA GLU A 240 3.36 0.95 -20.50
C GLU A 240 3.10 -0.30 -19.67
N SER A 241 2.38 -1.30 -20.22
CA SER A 241 2.17 -2.58 -19.55
C SER A 241 3.48 -3.31 -19.30
N VAL A 242 4.42 -3.25 -20.26
CA VAL A 242 5.74 -3.87 -20.14
C VAL A 242 6.60 -3.15 -19.11
N THR A 243 6.57 -1.81 -19.04
CA THR A 243 7.30 -1.05 -18.01
C THR A 243 6.71 -1.24 -16.62
N ASN A 244 5.39 -1.33 -16.51
CA ASN A 244 4.71 -1.58 -15.24
C ASN A 244 4.96 -3.03 -14.77
N GLU A 245 4.87 -4.00 -15.67
CA GLU A 245 5.18 -5.40 -15.39
C GLU A 245 6.65 -5.57 -14.96
N GLY A 246 7.60 -4.94 -15.66
CA GLY A 246 9.01 -4.96 -15.29
C GLY A 246 9.31 -4.27 -13.95
N LEU A 247 8.61 -3.17 -13.64
CA LEU A 247 8.73 -2.49 -12.36
C LEU A 247 8.13 -3.33 -11.21
N GLN A 248 6.99 -3.97 -11.46
CA GLN A 248 6.34 -4.86 -10.51
C GLN A 248 7.16 -6.12 -10.28
N GLU A 249 7.76 -6.70 -11.32
CA GLU A 249 8.70 -7.81 -11.21
C GLU A 249 9.93 -7.40 -10.41
N CYS A 250 10.47 -6.20 -10.65
CA CYS A 250 11.57 -5.64 -9.88
C CYS A 250 11.20 -5.49 -8.39
N LYS A 251 10.02 -4.93 -8.09
CA LYS A 251 9.49 -4.80 -6.73
C LYS A 251 9.39 -6.15 -6.04
N ASN A 252 8.81 -7.15 -6.71
CA ASN A 252 8.67 -8.51 -6.19
C ASN A 252 10.01 -9.18 -5.93
N SER A 253 10.94 -9.08 -6.89
CA SER A 253 12.30 -9.63 -6.79
C SER A 253 13.08 -9.02 -5.63
N LEU A 254 12.96 -7.70 -5.48
CA LEU A 254 13.66 -6.96 -4.44
C LEU A 254 13.06 -7.19 -3.06
N ALA A 255 11.73 -7.29 -2.95
CA ALA A 255 11.06 -7.71 -1.72
C ALA A 255 11.48 -9.14 -1.30
N ALA A 256 11.57 -10.06 -2.25
CA ALA A 256 12.06 -11.42 -2.00
C ALA A 256 13.53 -11.41 -1.53
N THR A 257 14.35 -10.55 -2.13
CA THR A 257 15.78 -10.39 -1.77
C THR A 257 15.94 -9.79 -0.36
N SER A 258 15.18 -8.74 -0.04
CA SER A 258 15.16 -8.14 1.30
C SER A 258 14.75 -9.15 2.37
N THR A 259 13.70 -9.93 2.12
CA THR A 259 13.25 -11.01 3.03
C THR A 259 14.34 -12.08 3.22
N LYS A 260 15.07 -12.43 2.15
CA LYS A 260 16.14 -13.42 2.21
C LYS A 260 17.35 -12.90 2.98
N LEU A 261 17.72 -11.63 2.79
CA LEU A 261 18.78 -10.95 3.53
C LEU A 261 18.44 -10.84 5.02
N GLU A 262 17.22 -10.44 5.35
CA GLU A 262 16.73 -10.39 6.74
C GLU A 262 16.83 -11.76 7.42
N LYS A 263 16.37 -12.82 6.73
CA LYS A 263 16.48 -14.19 7.24
C LYS A 263 17.94 -14.60 7.46
N HIS A 264 18.84 -14.19 6.56
CA HIS A 264 20.26 -14.50 6.68
C HIS A 264 20.93 -13.74 7.84
N MET A 265 20.61 -12.46 8.02
CA MET A 265 21.03 -11.68 9.19
C MET A 265 20.58 -12.35 10.48
N ARG A 266 19.32 -12.79 10.55
CA ARG A 266 18.77 -13.52 11.69
C ARG A 266 19.58 -14.79 11.99
N ASP A 267 19.89 -15.59 10.97
CA ASP A 267 20.67 -16.83 11.11
C ASP A 267 22.12 -16.59 11.57
N VAL A 268 22.80 -15.58 11.01
CA VAL A 268 24.16 -15.20 11.43
C VAL A 268 24.16 -14.70 12.86
N MET A 269 23.18 -13.88 13.24
CA MET A 269 23.04 -13.37 14.61
C MET A 269 22.76 -14.52 15.59
N ASP A 270 21.82 -15.42 15.28
CA ASP A 270 21.54 -16.60 16.11
C ASP A 270 22.77 -17.51 16.26
N ARG A 271 23.55 -17.68 15.18
CA ARG A 271 24.83 -18.42 15.19
C ARG A 271 25.87 -17.77 16.09
N LEU A 272 26.02 -16.44 16.01
CA LEU A 272 26.93 -15.65 16.84
C LEU A 272 26.57 -15.78 18.32
N LEU A 273 25.28 -15.67 18.61
CA LEU A 273 24.71 -15.77 19.95
C LEU A 273 24.81 -17.19 20.53
N ALA A 274 24.75 -18.23 19.68
CA ALA A 274 25.00 -19.61 20.09
C ALA A 274 26.48 -19.88 20.37
N LYS A 275 27.39 -19.29 19.58
CA LYS A 275 28.85 -19.44 19.73
C LYS A 275 29.42 -18.71 20.96
N SER A 276 28.85 -17.56 21.35
CA SER A 276 29.32 -16.76 22.49
C SER A 276 29.30 -17.52 23.83
N LYS A 277 28.46 -18.56 23.94
CA LYS A 277 28.41 -19.47 25.11
C LYS A 277 29.63 -20.39 25.25
N THR A 278 30.50 -20.48 24.24
CA THR A 278 31.57 -21.49 24.17
C THR A 278 32.91 -21.01 23.59
N THR A 279 33.00 -19.91 22.83
CA THR A 279 34.28 -19.44 22.24
C THR A 279 34.23 -17.94 21.91
N ILE A 280 35.40 -17.29 21.94
CA ILE A 280 35.64 -15.88 21.57
C ILE A 280 35.13 -15.61 20.14
N LEU A 281 34.45 -14.47 19.96
CA LEU A 281 33.95 -13.95 18.69
C LEU A 281 35.05 -13.92 17.60
N SER A 282 34.72 -14.35 16.38
CA SER A 282 35.58 -14.17 15.20
C SER A 282 35.29 -12.80 14.58
N ASP A 283 36.33 -12.00 14.35
CA ASP A 283 36.27 -10.68 13.68
C ASP A 283 35.59 -10.75 12.29
N GLU A 284 35.66 -11.92 11.63
CA GLU A 284 34.99 -12.20 10.36
C GLU A 284 33.45 -12.24 10.50
N ASP A 285 32.90 -12.80 11.59
CA ASP A 285 31.44 -12.90 11.77
C ASP A 285 30.82 -11.49 12.02
N ALA A 286 31.58 -10.55 12.62
CA ALA A 286 31.14 -9.17 12.82
C ALA A 286 31.17 -8.34 11.52
N GLN A 287 32.20 -8.51 10.68
CA GLN A 287 32.25 -7.91 9.35
C GLN A 287 31.18 -8.46 8.40
N ASP A 288 30.85 -9.74 8.51
CA ASP A 288 29.77 -10.33 7.72
C ASP A 288 28.39 -9.75 8.11
N LEU A 289 28.14 -9.51 9.40
CA LEU A 289 26.91 -8.85 9.85
C LEU A 289 26.79 -7.41 9.33
N SER A 290 27.86 -6.61 9.42
CA SER A 290 27.82 -5.22 8.94
C SER A 290 27.56 -5.17 7.44
N ARG A 291 28.24 -6.02 6.65
CA ARG A 291 28.00 -6.13 5.21
C ARG A 291 26.56 -6.55 4.89
N LEU A 292 26.01 -7.51 5.63
CA LEU A 292 24.63 -7.95 5.41
C LEU A 292 23.61 -6.86 5.74
N ARG A 293 23.86 -6.05 6.78
CA ARG A 293 23.04 -4.87 7.08
C ARG A 293 23.07 -3.87 5.94
N ASP A 294 24.26 -3.53 5.43
CA ASP A 294 24.42 -2.59 4.31
C ASP A 294 23.68 -3.08 3.04
N GLU A 295 23.80 -4.38 2.72
CA GLU A 295 23.11 -4.99 1.59
C GLU A 295 21.59 -5.00 1.77
N TRP A 296 21.10 -5.28 2.98
CA TRP A 296 19.67 -5.26 3.30
C TRP A 296 19.08 -3.86 3.20
N GLU A 297 19.77 -2.87 3.75
CA GLU A 297 19.34 -1.47 3.72
C GLU A 297 19.32 -0.93 2.28
N THR A 298 20.35 -1.27 1.49
CA THR A 298 20.39 -0.94 0.06
C THR A 298 19.22 -1.59 -0.69
N ALA A 299 18.91 -2.85 -0.42
CA ALA A 299 17.78 -3.53 -1.05
C ALA A 299 16.44 -2.85 -0.70
N ARG A 300 16.29 -2.37 0.55
CA ARG A 300 15.08 -1.69 1.00
C ARG A 300 14.94 -0.28 0.41
N GLN A 301 16.04 0.47 0.31
CA GLN A 301 16.06 1.76 -0.38
C GLN A 301 15.69 1.62 -1.87
N CYS A 302 16.23 0.61 -2.55
CA CYS A 302 15.84 0.32 -3.93
C CYS A 302 14.34 -0.02 -4.05
N LEU A 303 13.74 -0.67 -3.03
CA LEU A 303 12.32 -1.03 -3.01
C LEU A 303 11.44 0.20 -2.85
N ASP A 304 11.86 1.14 -2.00
CA ASP A 304 11.22 2.45 -1.87
C ASP A 304 11.26 3.22 -3.20
N ILE A 305 12.43 3.29 -3.85
CA ILE A 305 12.60 3.94 -5.15
C ILE A 305 11.66 3.31 -6.19
N CYS A 306 11.58 1.99 -6.27
CA CYS A 306 10.66 1.29 -7.18
C CYS A 306 9.20 1.59 -6.87
N SER A 307 8.82 1.66 -5.59
CA SER A 307 7.45 1.95 -5.17
C SER A 307 7.04 3.41 -5.48
N ARG A 308 7.97 4.34 -5.30
CA ARG A 308 7.79 5.75 -5.68
C ARG A 308 7.72 5.92 -7.19
N ALA A 309 8.54 5.19 -7.95
CA ALA A 309 8.49 5.20 -9.40
C ALA A 309 7.15 4.66 -9.93
N ASP A 310 6.59 3.61 -9.30
CA ASP A 310 5.28 3.04 -9.65
C ASP A 310 4.14 4.05 -9.40
N SER A 311 4.16 4.68 -8.22
CA SER A 311 3.18 5.72 -7.85
C SER A 311 3.25 6.91 -8.80
N HIS A 312 4.47 7.39 -9.10
CA HIS A 312 4.68 8.49 -10.04
C HIS A 312 4.24 8.12 -11.47
N LEU A 313 4.38 6.87 -11.89
CA LEU A 313 3.91 6.42 -13.20
C LEU A 313 2.38 6.41 -13.24
N LYS A 314 1.72 5.96 -12.17
CA LYS A 314 0.26 5.96 -12.03
C LYS A 314 -0.34 7.37 -11.99
N GLU A 315 0.30 8.30 -11.29
CA GLU A 315 -0.18 9.69 -11.17
C GLU A 315 -0.01 10.51 -12.46
N ASN A 316 0.97 10.19 -13.30
CA ASN A 316 1.29 10.97 -14.51
C ASN A 316 0.62 10.45 -15.80
N VAL A 317 -0.11 9.34 -15.73
CA VAL A 317 -0.88 8.80 -16.86
C VAL A 317 -2.35 9.16 -16.66
N SER A 318 -2.88 10.03 -17.53
CA SER A 318 -4.32 10.32 -17.52
C SER A 318 -5.05 9.34 -18.40
N VAL A 319 -5.91 8.51 -17.79
CA VAL A 319 -6.75 7.56 -18.51
C VAL A 319 -8.06 8.24 -18.94
N ILE A 320 -8.34 8.30 -20.25
CA ILE A 320 -9.51 9.03 -20.78
C ILE A 320 -10.30 8.14 -21.75
N GLU A 321 -11.53 7.77 -21.38
CA GLU A 321 -12.48 7.20 -22.35
C GLU A 321 -13.43 8.28 -22.88
N ASN A 322 -13.36 8.56 -24.18
CA ASN A 322 -14.18 9.57 -24.84
C ASN A 322 -15.18 8.89 -25.78
N HIS A 323 -16.48 9.11 -25.59
CA HIS A 323 -17.53 8.54 -26.45
C HIS A 323 -18.43 9.64 -27.03
N GLY A 324 -18.57 9.66 -28.35
CA GLY A 324 -19.38 10.62 -29.10
C GLY A 324 -20.37 9.91 -30.00
N THR A 325 -21.61 10.40 -30.05
CA THR A 325 -22.67 9.86 -30.91
C THR A 325 -23.27 10.96 -31.81
N GLY A 326 -23.71 10.60 -33.02
CA GLY A 326 -24.33 11.54 -33.97
C GLY A 326 -23.33 12.35 -34.82
N ASP A 327 -23.47 13.68 -34.84
CA ASP A 327 -22.51 14.62 -35.46
C ASP A 327 -21.60 15.17 -34.36
N ALA A 328 -20.52 14.43 -34.07
CA ALA A 328 -19.69 14.65 -32.89
C ALA A 328 -18.28 15.10 -33.26
N LEU A 329 -17.77 16.10 -32.53
CA LEU A 329 -16.38 16.54 -32.57
C LEU A 329 -15.72 16.22 -31.23
N GLN A 330 -14.73 15.32 -31.24
CA GLN A 330 -14.10 14.78 -30.04
C GLN A 330 -12.61 15.13 -30.01
N PHE A 331 -12.16 15.71 -28.89
CA PHE A 331 -10.75 16.00 -28.63
C PHE A 331 -10.24 15.15 -27.46
N MET A 332 -9.08 14.53 -27.62
CA MET A 332 -8.37 13.76 -26.60
C MET A 332 -6.88 14.08 -26.66
N VAL A 333 -6.51 15.23 -26.11
CA VAL A 333 -5.25 15.91 -26.42
C VAL A 333 -4.48 16.31 -25.17
N SER A 334 -3.15 16.14 -25.21
CA SER A 334 -2.24 16.54 -24.14
C SER A 334 -1.57 17.85 -24.51
N ALA A 335 -1.73 18.87 -23.66
CA ALA A 335 -1.15 20.19 -23.88
C ALA A 335 0.15 20.46 -23.11
N ASN A 336 0.43 19.62 -22.11
CA ASN A 336 1.53 19.79 -21.14
C ASN A 336 2.55 18.64 -21.19
N GLY A 337 2.37 17.68 -22.11
CA GLY A 337 3.26 16.55 -22.27
C GLY A 337 2.96 15.39 -21.33
N GLN A 338 1.88 15.47 -20.53
CA GLN A 338 1.38 14.32 -19.79
C GLN A 338 0.96 13.22 -20.74
N VAL A 339 1.24 11.98 -20.34
CA VAL A 339 0.90 10.80 -21.13
C VAL A 339 -0.60 10.56 -21.00
N LEU A 340 -1.27 10.43 -22.15
CA LEU A 340 -2.70 10.13 -22.21
C LEU A 340 -2.89 8.69 -22.64
N HIS A 341 -3.50 7.90 -21.76
CA HIS A 341 -3.95 6.56 -22.09
C HIS A 341 -5.46 6.61 -22.34
N GLY A 342 -5.86 6.87 -23.59
CA GLY A 342 -7.27 7.11 -23.87
C GLY A 342 -7.86 6.30 -25.01
N LYS A 343 -9.10 5.85 -24.86
CA LYS A 343 -9.91 5.24 -25.91
C LYS A 343 -10.94 6.26 -26.41
N ASN A 344 -10.88 6.58 -27.70
CA ASN A 344 -11.85 7.47 -28.33
C ASN A 344 -12.80 6.68 -29.24
N ARG A 345 -14.09 6.66 -28.92
CA ARG A 345 -15.16 5.97 -29.64
C ARG A 345 -16.12 7.00 -30.24
N GLY A 346 -16.43 6.85 -31.51
CA GLY A 346 -17.35 7.74 -32.24
C GLY A 346 -18.33 6.93 -33.07
N LEU A 347 -19.63 7.17 -32.88
CA LEU A 347 -20.70 6.46 -33.58
C LEU A 347 -21.74 7.43 -34.16
N GLY A 348 -21.72 7.65 -35.47
CA GLY A 348 -22.72 8.52 -36.11
C GLY A 348 -22.35 8.94 -37.53
N TRP A 349 -23.25 9.69 -38.17
CA TRP A 349 -23.15 10.03 -39.59
C TRP A 349 -22.01 11.02 -39.90
N ARG A 350 -21.47 11.73 -38.90
CA ARG A 350 -20.35 12.67 -39.06
C ARG A 350 -19.51 12.84 -37.78
N SER A 351 -18.74 11.81 -37.41
CA SER A 351 -17.80 11.90 -36.28
C SER A 351 -16.41 12.38 -36.74
N ARG A 352 -15.82 13.32 -35.98
CA ARG A 352 -14.45 13.80 -36.15
C ARG A 352 -13.71 13.67 -34.83
N GLN A 353 -12.56 13.00 -34.85
CA GLN A 353 -11.75 12.76 -33.67
C GLN A 353 -10.36 13.35 -33.84
N VAL A 354 -9.87 13.98 -32.79
CA VAL A 354 -8.54 14.57 -32.70
C VAL A 354 -7.90 14.02 -31.43
N GLY A 355 -6.69 13.49 -31.54
CA GLY A 355 -5.97 12.97 -30.38
C GLY A 355 -4.46 13.17 -30.47
N GLY A 356 -3.79 13.06 -29.32
CA GLY A 356 -2.34 13.11 -29.20
C GLY A 356 -1.81 14.38 -28.53
N TYR A 357 -0.50 14.59 -28.61
CA TYR A 357 0.17 15.75 -28.02
C TYR A 357 0.12 16.97 -28.95
N MET A 358 -0.29 18.13 -28.44
CA MET A 358 -0.37 19.37 -29.21
C MET A 358 -0.37 20.61 -28.31
N SER A 359 0.18 21.71 -28.80
CA SER A 359 0.24 22.96 -28.04
C SER A 359 -1.14 23.61 -27.87
N ASN A 360 -1.28 24.47 -26.87
CA ASN A 360 -2.51 25.23 -26.63
C ASN A 360 -2.95 26.02 -27.87
N GLU A 361 -2.01 26.61 -28.61
CA GLU A 361 -2.28 27.38 -29.83
C GLU A 361 -2.84 26.48 -30.93
N SER A 362 -2.30 25.27 -31.07
CA SER A 362 -2.75 24.27 -32.04
C SER A 362 -4.15 23.77 -31.70
N ILE A 363 -4.43 23.52 -30.41
CA ILE A 363 -5.77 23.14 -29.93
C ILE A 363 -6.78 24.24 -30.24
N GLN A 364 -6.46 25.49 -29.93
CA GLN A 364 -7.34 26.64 -30.16
C GLN A 364 -7.58 26.91 -31.64
N GLN A 365 -6.58 26.74 -32.50
CA GLN A 365 -6.72 26.90 -33.94
C GLN A 365 -7.58 25.78 -34.52
N LEU A 366 -7.25 24.53 -34.20
CA LEU A 366 -7.96 23.36 -34.70
C LEU A 366 -9.42 23.31 -34.23
N SER A 367 -9.68 23.70 -32.98
CA SER A 367 -11.04 23.85 -32.44
C SER A 367 -11.86 24.88 -33.24
N ARG A 368 -11.27 26.04 -33.55
CA ARG A 368 -11.92 27.08 -34.36
C ARG A 368 -12.21 26.61 -35.79
N ASP A 369 -11.26 25.97 -36.44
CA ASP A 369 -11.40 25.50 -37.82
C ASP A 369 -12.47 24.41 -37.94
N LEU A 370 -12.48 23.47 -36.98
CA LEU A 370 -13.47 22.39 -36.95
C LEU A 370 -14.87 22.90 -36.58
N ALA A 371 -14.98 23.88 -35.67
CA ALA A 371 -16.26 24.54 -35.34
C ALA A 371 -16.82 25.36 -36.52
N ALA A 372 -15.97 26.05 -37.30
CA ALA A 372 -16.38 26.78 -38.49
C ALA A 372 -16.94 25.84 -39.58
N GLY A 373 -16.32 24.68 -39.78
CA GLY A 373 -16.82 23.63 -40.69
C GLY A 373 -18.11 22.96 -40.20
N HIS A 374 -18.33 22.93 -38.89
CA HIS A 374 -19.54 22.34 -38.30
C HIS A 374 -20.75 23.28 -38.40
N THR A 375 -20.56 24.58 -38.13
CA THR A 375 -21.61 25.63 -38.15
C THR A 375 -22.04 26.07 -39.55
N SER A 376 -21.15 26.02 -40.54
CA SER A 376 -21.47 26.36 -41.94
C SER A 376 -22.51 25.42 -42.56
N HIS A 377 -22.63 24.18 -42.07
CA HIS A 377 -23.65 23.24 -42.50
C HIS A 377 -25.03 23.49 -41.86
N LEU A 378 -25.08 23.89 -40.58
CA LEU A 378 -26.36 24.23 -39.90
C LEU A 378 -27.03 25.47 -40.51
N ARG A 379 -26.25 26.36 -41.14
CA ARG A 379 -26.76 27.56 -41.83
C ARG A 379 -27.36 27.26 -43.22
N GLY A 380 -27.15 26.07 -43.76
CA GLY A 380 -27.70 25.67 -45.06
C GLY A 380 -29.20 25.40 -45.07
N ASP A 381 -29.82 25.18 -43.90
CA ASP A 381 -31.21 24.71 -43.78
C ASP A 381 -32.19 25.73 -43.20
N VAL A 382 -31.77 26.98 -43.00
CA VAL A 382 -32.65 28.03 -42.45
C VAL A 382 -32.80 29.17 -43.47
N SER A 383 -33.64 28.95 -44.48
CA SER A 383 -34.25 30.06 -45.25
C SER A 383 -35.69 30.26 -44.78
N PHE A 384 -35.85 31.13 -43.78
CA PHE A 384 -37.15 31.71 -43.44
C PHE A 384 -37.62 32.60 -44.59
N SER A 385 -38.76 32.22 -45.17
CA SER A 385 -39.61 33.09 -45.98
C SER A 385 -40.00 34.33 -45.19
N LYS A 386 -39.71 35.54 -45.73
CA LYS A 386 -40.60 36.68 -45.60
C LYS A 386 -40.43 37.78 -46.67
N ASP A 387 -41.49 37.91 -47.45
CA ASP A 387 -42.09 39.08 -48.10
C ASP A 387 -41.36 39.93 -49.16
N SER A 388 -41.94 39.91 -50.36
CA SER A 388 -42.28 41.13 -51.15
C SER A 388 -43.44 40.86 -52.13
N SER A 389 -44.61 41.44 -51.83
CA SER A 389 -45.73 41.80 -52.73
C SER A 389 -45.27 42.62 -53.94
N ALA A 390 -45.88 42.70 -55.13
CA ALA A 390 -47.06 42.12 -55.78
C ALA A 390 -46.94 42.45 -57.29
N THR A 391 -47.63 41.71 -58.19
CA THR A 391 -48.53 42.20 -59.28
C THR A 391 -48.77 41.10 -60.33
N GLY A 392 -50.04 40.68 -60.48
CA GLY A 392 -50.72 40.63 -61.78
C GLY A 392 -50.77 39.35 -62.63
N SER A 393 -51.96 38.74 -62.63
CA SER A 393 -52.63 38.03 -63.75
C SER A 393 -52.31 36.56 -63.97
N GLY A 394 -53.38 35.76 -64.02
CA GLY A 394 -53.34 34.31 -63.99
C GLY A 394 -53.30 33.62 -65.34
N ALA A 395 -52.97 32.33 -65.30
CA ALA A 395 -53.51 31.27 -66.15
C ALA A 395 -53.09 29.90 -65.58
N MET A 396 -53.91 28.92 -65.88
CA MET A 396 -53.93 27.54 -65.42
C MET A 396 -52.80 26.66 -66.00
N VAL A 397 -52.43 25.62 -65.23
CA VAL A 397 -52.13 24.22 -65.66
C VAL A 397 -50.67 23.79 -65.96
N GLU A 398 -50.36 22.63 -65.34
CA GLU A 398 -49.36 21.58 -65.61
C GLU A 398 -47.86 21.92 -65.48
N SER A 399 -47.18 21.34 -64.47
CA SER A 399 -46.57 20.00 -64.50
C SER A 399 -45.31 19.98 -65.34
N GLU A 400 -44.15 20.16 -64.70
CA GLU A 400 -42.96 19.39 -65.06
C GLU A 400 -41.93 19.44 -63.92
N THR A 401 -41.92 18.36 -63.17
CA THR A 401 -40.77 17.93 -62.38
C THR A 401 -39.58 17.66 -63.29
N THR A 402 -38.40 17.97 -62.77
CA THR A 402 -37.06 17.44 -63.12
C THR A 402 -36.29 18.03 -64.30
N ALA A 403 -35.33 18.93 -64.00
CA ALA A 403 -34.06 19.02 -64.74
C ALA A 403 -32.98 19.88 -64.03
N GLU A 404 -32.60 19.63 -62.76
CA GLU A 404 -31.43 20.35 -62.17
C GLU A 404 -30.40 19.48 -61.43
N PHE A 405 -30.47 18.15 -61.55
CA PHE A 405 -29.48 17.25 -60.93
C PHE A 405 -28.42 16.70 -61.90
N ARG A 406 -28.11 17.39 -63.01
CA ARG A 406 -27.20 16.83 -64.02
C ARG A 406 -25.73 17.26 -63.93
N ASP A 407 -25.37 18.35 -63.24
CA ASP A 407 -24.02 18.93 -63.35
C ASP A 407 -23.23 19.12 -62.04
N ARG A 408 -23.37 18.24 -61.05
CA ARG A 408 -22.54 18.27 -59.82
C ARG A 408 -21.85 16.94 -59.52
N TYR A 409 -20.92 16.53 -60.38
CA TYR A 409 -19.91 15.53 -60.02
C TYR A 409 -18.51 16.04 -60.41
N GLY A 410 -17.63 16.17 -59.40
CA GLY A 410 -16.19 16.36 -59.62
C GLY A 410 -15.56 15.11 -60.23
N ARG A 411 -14.41 15.26 -60.90
CA ARG A 411 -13.74 14.17 -61.63
C ARG A 411 -13.40 13.00 -60.69
N GLY A 412 -14.08 11.87 -60.86
CA GLY A 412 -13.71 10.60 -60.22
C GLY A 412 -12.38 10.07 -60.75
N PHE A 413 -11.59 9.45 -59.88
CA PHE A 413 -10.36 8.74 -60.23
C PHE A 413 -10.66 7.24 -60.25
N THR A 414 -10.42 6.57 -61.37
CA THR A 414 -10.61 5.13 -61.50
C THR A 414 -9.37 4.40 -60.98
N LEU A 415 -9.50 3.68 -59.86
CA LEU A 415 -8.44 2.78 -59.37
C LEU A 415 -8.41 1.51 -60.24
N LYS A 416 -7.24 1.18 -60.79
CA LYS A 416 -7.03 -0.10 -61.49
C LYS A 416 -7.03 -1.25 -60.46
N PRO A 417 -7.64 -2.41 -60.76
CA PRO A 417 -7.54 -3.57 -59.87
C PRO A 417 -6.09 -4.02 -59.75
N ALA A 418 -5.61 -4.22 -58.53
CA ALA A 418 -4.34 -4.90 -58.29
C ALA A 418 -4.49 -6.37 -58.71
N HIS A 419 -3.58 -6.85 -59.55
CA HIS A 419 -3.47 -8.27 -59.89
C HIS A 419 -3.26 -9.09 -58.62
N THR A 420 -4.17 -10.03 -58.36
CA THR A 420 -3.94 -11.17 -57.46
C THR A 420 -2.77 -11.99 -57.99
N PRO A 421 -1.70 -12.24 -57.21
CA PRO A 421 -0.71 -13.23 -57.58
C PRO A 421 -1.34 -14.63 -57.48
N ASP A 422 -1.17 -15.40 -58.54
CA ASP A 422 -1.64 -16.78 -58.66
C ASP A 422 -1.16 -17.65 -57.51
N THR A 423 -2.10 -18.43 -56.98
CA THR A 423 -1.87 -19.54 -56.08
C THR A 423 -1.11 -20.63 -56.84
N GLN A 424 0.21 -20.71 -56.66
CA GLN A 424 0.97 -21.91 -57.04
C GLN A 424 0.99 -22.90 -55.88
N THR A 425 0.14 -23.91 -56.01
CA THR A 425 0.26 -25.23 -55.39
C THR A 425 1.63 -25.84 -55.65
N TYR A 426 2.34 -26.25 -54.59
CA TYR A 426 3.33 -27.33 -54.65
C TYR A 426 3.13 -28.32 -53.50
N PRO A 427 3.44 -29.62 -53.71
CA PRO A 427 2.83 -30.72 -52.99
C PRO A 427 3.59 -31.11 -51.72
N ARG A 428 2.82 -31.75 -50.83
CA ARG A 428 3.25 -32.59 -49.70
C ARG A 428 4.29 -33.62 -50.16
N SER A 429 5.43 -33.65 -49.49
CA SER A 429 6.24 -34.87 -49.33
C SER A 429 6.67 -34.96 -47.86
N GLY A 430 6.09 -35.91 -47.14
CA GLY A 430 6.66 -36.37 -45.88
C GLY A 430 7.70 -37.46 -46.13
N SER A 431 8.67 -37.58 -45.23
CA SER A 431 9.21 -38.85 -44.75
C SER A 431 10.35 -38.62 -43.77
N SER A 432 10.25 -39.35 -42.65
CA SER A 432 11.27 -39.72 -41.66
C SER A 432 11.62 -38.73 -40.57
#